data_AF-A0A015JBJ8-F1
#
_entry.id   AF-A0A015JBJ8-F1
#
_cell.length_a   1.000
_cell.length_b   1.000
_cell.length_c   1.000
_cell.angle_alpha   90.00
_cell.angle_beta   90.00
_cell.angle_gamma   90.00
#
_symmetry.space_group_name_H-M   'P 1'
#
loop_
_entity.id
_entity.type
_entity.pdbx_description
1 polymer ?
#
loop_
_entity_poly.entity_id
_entity_poly.type
_entity_poly.pdbx_seq_one_letter_code
_entity_poly.pdbx_strand_id
1 'polypeptide(L)'
;MYEKPKNLWEEIDFDRYQYHVTISTIDSTTKSENVDERVVYIEDLEKRKQAYGICGECKEPDTGYQWCQSCNAKRFKNNFKNWTSGNKDIDEFIQ
;
A
#
# COMPACT_ATOMS: atom_id res chain seq x y z
N MET A 1 0.61 -29.70 5.22
CA MET A 1 1.37 -28.86 4.28
C MET A 1 0.71 -27.50 4.29
N TYR A 2 1.40 -26.45 4.74
CA TYR A 2 0.89 -25.09 4.58
C TYR A 2 1.08 -24.71 3.12
N GLU A 3 -0.01 -24.60 2.37
CA GLU A 3 0.04 -24.10 1.00
C GLU A 3 0.60 -22.68 1.05
N LYS A 4 1.77 -22.47 0.42
CA LYS A 4 2.28 -21.13 0.17
C LYS A 4 1.28 -20.46 -0.76
N PRO A 5 0.62 -19.36 -0.36
CA PRO A 5 -0.27 -18.66 -1.27
C PRO A 5 0.53 -18.25 -2.50
N LYS A 6 0.07 -18.72 -3.66
CA LYS A 6 0.64 -18.35 -4.96
C LYS A 6 0.64 -16.83 -5.04
N ASN A 7 1.78 -16.22 -5.36
CA ASN A 7 1.85 -14.79 -5.59
C ASN A 7 0.95 -14.44 -6.79
N LEU A 8 -0.17 -13.79 -6.52
CA LEU A 8 -1.12 -13.29 -7.53
C LEU A 8 -0.75 -11.88 -8.03
N TRP A 9 0.49 -11.45 -7.73
CA TRP A 9 0.97 -10.11 -8.06
C TRP A 9 1.41 -10.08 -9.52
N GLU A 10 0.73 -9.27 -10.32
CA GLU A 10 1.12 -9.00 -11.70
C GLU A 10 2.41 -8.14 -11.71
N GLU A 11 3.28 -8.35 -12.71
CA GLU A 11 4.46 -7.51 -12.91
C GLU A 11 4.00 -6.11 -13.37
N ILE A 12 4.27 -5.09 -12.55
CA ILE A 12 3.89 -3.70 -12.81
C ILE A 12 5.04 -3.02 -13.56
N ASP A 13 4.69 -2.18 -14.55
CA ASP A 13 5.62 -1.30 -15.26
C ASP A 13 6.06 -0.15 -14.33
N PHE A 14 7.28 -0.26 -13.81
CA PHE A 14 7.89 0.70 -12.87
C PHE A 14 8.15 2.09 -13.49
N ASP A 15 8.14 2.22 -14.82
CA ASP A 15 8.31 3.51 -15.50
C ASP A 15 6.98 4.29 -15.60
N ARG A 16 5.86 3.61 -15.30
CA ARG A 16 4.50 4.10 -15.56
C ARG A 16 3.76 4.64 -14.34
N TYR A 17 4.03 4.10 -13.15
CA TYR A 17 3.34 4.51 -11.92
C TYR A 17 4.32 4.69 -10.77
N GLN A 18 3.94 5.52 -9.79
CA GLN A 18 4.60 5.56 -8.49
C GLN A 18 4.49 4.21 -7.76
N TYR A 19 5.31 4.00 -6.72
CA TYR A 19 5.27 2.75 -5.93
C TYR A 19 4.07 2.66 -4.99
N HIS A 20 3.46 3.80 -4.64
CA HIS A 20 2.36 3.89 -3.71
C HIS A 20 1.37 4.99 -4.13
N VAL A 21 0.16 4.90 -3.59
CA VAL A 21 -0.85 5.94 -3.76
C VAL A 21 -0.44 7.24 -3.07
N THR A 22 -0.90 8.36 -3.62
CA THR A 22 -0.82 9.68 -3.01
C THR A 22 -2.14 9.99 -2.31
N ILE A 23 -2.07 10.46 -1.06
CA ILE A 23 -3.23 11.00 -0.35
C ILE A 23 -3.43 12.43 -0.85
N SER A 24 -4.59 12.71 -1.43
CA SER A 24 -4.96 14.06 -1.84
C SER A 24 -5.04 14.96 -0.60
N THR A 25 -3.99 15.71 -0.31
CA THR A 25 -4.09 16.82 0.64
C THR A 25 -4.94 17.87 -0.06
N ILE A 26 -6.09 18.18 0.52
CA ILE A 26 -7.09 19.13 -0.02
C ILE A 26 -6.45 20.52 -0.10
N ASP A 27 -5.75 20.79 -1.21
CA ASP A 27 -5.60 22.06 -1.92
C ASP A 27 -4.82 21.83 -3.23
N SER A 28 -5.41 21.09 -4.17
CA SER A 28 -5.00 21.15 -5.58
C SER A 28 -5.78 22.27 -6.30
N THR A 29 -5.69 23.49 -5.77
CA THR A 29 -5.97 24.73 -6.53
C THR A 29 -4.95 24.97 -7.65
N THR A 30 -3.97 24.09 -7.81
CA THR A 30 -3.22 23.93 -9.05
C THR A 30 -3.45 22.53 -9.59
N LYS A 31 -4.53 22.36 -10.36
CA LYS A 31 -4.43 21.59 -11.61
C LYS A 31 -3.33 22.27 -12.44
N SER A 32 -2.08 22.03 -12.08
CA SER A 32 -0.96 22.27 -12.98
C SER A 32 -1.30 21.51 -14.25
N GLU A 33 -1.22 22.17 -15.39
CA GLU A 33 -1.59 21.65 -16.71
C GLU A 33 -0.80 20.39 -17.13
N ASN A 34 0.12 19.93 -16.28
CA ASN A 34 0.75 18.62 -16.36
C ASN A 34 0.36 17.77 -15.14
N VAL A 35 -0.77 17.08 -15.23
CA VAL A 35 -1.06 15.95 -14.33
C VAL A 35 -0.04 14.87 -14.70
N ASP A 36 1.00 14.70 -13.90
CA ASP A 36 1.94 13.60 -14.07
C ASP A 36 1.13 12.29 -14.03
N GLU A 37 1.00 11.66 -15.20
CA GLU A 37 0.18 10.47 -15.40
C GLU A 37 0.59 9.31 -14.47
N ARG A 38 1.81 9.39 -13.92
CA ARG A 38 2.38 8.44 -12.96
C ARG A 38 1.76 8.51 -11.56
N VAL A 39 1.15 9.64 -11.19
CA VAL A 39 0.56 9.82 -9.85
C VAL A 39 -0.75 9.07 -9.76
N VAL A 40 -0.85 8.16 -8.78
CA VAL A 40 -2.07 7.42 -8.49
C VAL A 40 -2.64 7.94 -7.16
N TYR A 41 -3.84 8.49 -7.18
CA TYR A 41 -4.49 8.99 -5.97
C TYR A 41 -5.19 7.87 -5.21
N ILE A 42 -5.30 8.01 -3.88
CA ILE A 42 -5.98 7.01 -3.05
C ILE A 42 -7.46 6.88 -3.39
N GLU A 43 -8.13 7.95 -3.78
CA GLU A 43 -9.54 7.94 -4.21
C GLU A 43 -9.77 7.31 -5.59
N ASP A 44 -8.75 7.22 -6.45
CA ASP A 44 -8.89 6.70 -7.81
C ASP A 44 -8.77 5.16 -7.83
N LEU A 45 -9.90 4.51 -7.52
CA LEU A 45 -9.97 3.05 -7.40
C LEU A 45 -9.64 2.31 -8.70
N GLU A 46 -10.06 2.84 -9.85
CA GLU A 46 -9.80 2.22 -11.15
C GLU A 46 -8.31 2.33 -11.52
N LYS A 47 -7.70 3.51 -11.33
CA LYS A 47 -6.27 3.67 -11.57
C LYS A 47 -5.43 2.87 -10.58
N ARG A 48 -5.85 2.76 -9.31
CA ARG A 48 -5.22 1.87 -8.33
C ARG A 48 -5.27 0.42 -8.75
N LYS A 49 -6.42 -0.04 -9.22
CA LYS A 49 -6.59 -1.42 -9.70
C LYS A 49 -5.71 -1.69 -10.91
N GLN A 50 -5.63 -0.75 -11.84
CA GLN A 50 -4.76 -0.85 -13.01
C GLN A 50 -3.27 -0.81 -12.65
N ALA A 51 -2.90 0.03 -11.68
CA ALA A 51 -1.51 0.20 -11.28
C ALA A 51 -1.02 -0.97 -10.42
N TYR A 52 -1.78 -1.36 -9.39
CA TYR A 52 -1.31 -2.25 -8.31
C TYR A 52 -2.05 -3.58 -8.20
N GLY A 53 -3.15 -3.76 -8.92
CA GLY A 53 -4.00 -4.94 -8.83
C GLY A 53 -4.97 -4.91 -7.66
N ILE A 54 -5.52 -6.09 -7.35
CA ILE A 54 -6.52 -6.30 -6.29
C ILE A 54 -5.90 -7.11 -5.15
N CYS A 55 -6.12 -6.64 -3.93
CA CYS A 55 -5.64 -7.31 -2.74
C CYS A 55 -6.31 -8.67 -2.57
N GLY A 56 -5.49 -9.72 -2.37
CA GLY A 56 -5.96 -11.08 -2.16
C GLY A 56 -6.82 -11.27 -0.90
N GLU A 57 -6.68 -10.41 0.11
CA GLU A 57 -7.35 -10.54 1.41
C GLU A 57 -8.69 -9.81 1.48
N CYS A 58 -8.71 -8.51 1.17
CA CYS A 58 -9.90 -7.67 1.31
C CYS A 58 -10.65 -7.44 -0.01
N LYS A 59 -10.07 -7.84 -1.15
CA LYS A 59 -10.63 -7.65 -2.49
C LYS A 59 -10.78 -6.19 -2.96
N GLU A 60 -10.17 -5.25 -2.23
CA GLU A 60 -10.04 -3.86 -2.64
C GLU A 60 -8.77 -3.67 -3.50
N PRO A 61 -8.69 -2.59 -4.32
CA PRO A 61 -7.46 -2.25 -5.01
C PRO A 61 -6.30 -2.05 -4.05
N ASP A 62 -5.11 -2.51 -4.43
CA ASP A 62 -3.92 -2.25 -3.63
C ASP A 62 -3.57 -0.76 -3.59
N THR A 63 -2.76 -0.41 -2.60
CA THR A 63 -2.31 0.97 -2.33
C THR A 63 -0.85 1.18 -2.73
N GLY A 64 -0.22 0.15 -3.27
CA GLY A 64 1.15 0.15 -3.75
C GLY A 64 1.56 -1.24 -4.20
N TYR A 65 2.78 -1.36 -4.72
CA TYR A 65 3.30 -2.65 -5.19
C TYR A 65 3.31 -3.68 -4.07
N GLN A 66 2.53 -4.75 -4.25
CA GLN A 66 2.37 -5.83 -3.26
C GLN A 66 1.93 -5.34 -1.87
N TRP A 67 1.24 -4.20 -1.82
CA TRP A 67 0.91 -3.52 -0.57
C TRP A 67 -0.54 -3.03 -0.49
N CYS A 68 -1.29 -3.68 0.39
CA CYS A 68 -2.60 -3.21 0.84
C CYS A 68 -2.49 -2.52 2.20
N GLN A 69 -2.70 -1.21 2.24
CA GLN A 69 -2.58 -0.41 3.46
C GLN A 69 -3.51 -0.89 4.56
N SER A 70 -4.78 -1.19 4.25
CA SER A 70 -5.78 -1.59 5.25
C SER A 70 -5.48 -2.97 5.86
N CYS A 71 -5.16 -3.97 5.03
CA CYS A 71 -4.80 -5.30 5.48
C CYS A 71 -3.49 -5.31 6.28
N ASN A 72 -2.45 -4.62 5.78
CA ASN A 72 -1.17 -4.57 6.48
C ASN A 72 -1.25 -3.77 7.79
N ALA A 73 -1.99 -2.66 7.83
CA ALA A 73 -2.22 -1.92 9.08
C ALA A 73 -2.97 -2.77 10.11
N LYS A 74 -3.97 -3.56 9.69
CA LYS A 74 -4.68 -4.50 10.58
C LYS A 74 -3.74 -5.59 11.11
N ARG A 75 -2.92 -6.20 10.25
CA ARG A 75 -1.91 -7.20 10.65
C ARG A 75 -0.91 -6.61 11.64
N PHE A 76 -0.41 -5.42 11.35
CA PHE A 76 0.50 -4.69 12.23
C PHE A 76 -0.15 -4.46 13.59
N LYS A 77 -1.35 -3.86 13.65
CA LYS A 77 -2.07 -3.62 14.91
C LYS A 77 -2.31 -4.89 15.73
N ASN A 78 -2.65 -5.99 15.08
CA ASN A 78 -2.89 -7.28 15.76
C ASN A 78 -1.59 -7.90 16.30
N ASN A 79 -0.50 -7.77 15.57
CA ASN A 79 0.79 -8.33 15.95
C ASN A 79 1.63 -7.38 16.82
N PHE A 80 1.24 -6.11 16.91
CA PHE A 80 2.02 -5.05 17.55
C PHE A 80 2.38 -5.40 18.99
N LYS A 81 1.40 -5.86 19.78
CA LYS A 81 1.58 -6.24 21.19
C LYS A 81 2.56 -7.40 21.41
N ASN A 82 2.79 -8.20 20.37
CA ASN A 82 3.66 -9.37 20.42
C ASN A 82 4.99 -9.11 19.69
N TRP A 83 5.19 -7.91 19.14
CA TRP A 83 6.39 -7.55 18.42
C TRP A 83 7.48 -7.13 19.39
N THR A 84 8.67 -7.70 19.21
CA THR A 84 9.90 -7.31 19.90
C THR A 84 11.00 -7.21 18.84
N SER A 85 11.81 -6.19 18.96
CA SER A 85 13.04 -6.00 18.20
C SER A 85 14.19 -6.90 18.70
N GLY A 86 14.04 -7.47 19.90
CA GLY A 86 15.12 -8.12 20.65
C GLY A 86 16.03 -7.14 21.40
N ASN A 87 15.80 -5.83 21.27
CA ASN A 87 16.49 -4.77 22.00
C ASN A 87 15.51 -4.13 22.99
N LYS A 88 15.85 -4.19 24.29
CA LYS A 88 14.97 -3.70 25.37
C LYS A 88 14.65 -2.22 25.26
N ASP A 89 15.62 -1.38 24.90
CA ASP A 89 15.43 0.07 24.82
C ASP A 89 14.49 0.44 23.67
N ILE A 90 14.61 -0.28 22.55
CA ILE A 90 13.71 -0.12 21.40
C ILE A 90 12.32 -0.65 21.72
N ASP A 91 12.23 -1.78 22.42
CA ASP A 91 10.96 -2.39 22.81
C ASP A 91 10.19 -1.48 23.79
N GLU A 92 10.88 -0.85 24.75
CA GLU A 92 10.27 0.13 25.67
C GLU A 92 9.81 1.41 24.94
N PHE A 93 10.52 1.84 23.90
CA PHE A 93 10.09 2.99 23.11
C PHE A 93 8.86 2.70 22.23
N ILE A 94 8.75 1.46 21.74
CA ILE A 94 7.72 1.07 20.77
C ILE A 94 6.47 0.48 21.46
N GLN A 95 6.57 -0.26 22.57
CA GLN A 95 5.46 -0.94 23.27
C GLN A 95 4.92 -0.16 24.47
#